data_AF-A0A0K8QE64-F1
#
_entry.id   AF-A0A0K8QE64-F1
#
_cell.length_a   1.000
_cell.length_b   1.000
_cell.length_c   1.000
_cell.angle_alpha   90.00
_cell.angle_beta   90.00
_cell.angle_gamma   90.00
#
_symmetry.space_group_name_H-M   'P 1'
#
loop_
_entity.id
_entity.type
_entity.pdbx_description
1 polymer ?
#
loop_
_entity_poly.entity_id
_entity_poly.type
_entity_poly.pdbx_seq_one_letter_code
_entity_poly.pdbx_strand_id
1 'polypeptide(L)'
;MATPILPPLNAGTPGILRRTAAPAPGIVHLGFGNFHRAHQAVYTEAAIASRGGDWGIIGVSSRSSAITDAMHAQDMLYTVVEISPEGSKFSTPRVHTDAFVAAQEPQRVVAVIGAETTRIVSLTVTENGYTYSPATGSLNVSDPDVQHDLANGAAPRTPIADRPRTSAAGTNPR
;
A
#
# COMPACT_ATOMS: atom_id res chain seq x y z
N MET A 1 -2.76 0.28 -34.08
CA MET A 1 -3.56 -0.87 -33.59
C MET A 1 -4.33 -0.41 -32.38
N ALA A 2 -5.65 -0.56 -32.35
CA ALA A 2 -6.44 -0.19 -31.18
C ALA A 2 -6.13 -1.18 -30.03
N THR A 3 -5.74 -0.66 -28.87
CA THR A 3 -5.55 -1.48 -27.67
C THR A 3 -6.89 -2.11 -27.32
N PRO A 4 -7.02 -3.44 -27.29
CA PRO A 4 -8.27 -4.07 -26.89
C PRO A 4 -8.59 -3.63 -25.46
N ILE A 5 -9.76 -3.01 -25.28
CA ILE A 5 -10.29 -2.68 -23.96
C ILE A 5 -10.81 -3.99 -23.37
N LEU A 6 -10.08 -4.54 -22.41
CA LEU A 6 -10.56 -5.68 -21.64
C LEU A 6 -11.70 -5.21 -20.72
N PRO A 7 -12.74 -6.02 -20.50
CA PRO A 7 -13.75 -5.71 -19.51
C PRO A 7 -13.11 -5.59 -18.12
N PRO A 8 -13.59 -4.68 -17.26
CA PRO A 8 -13.04 -4.52 -15.93
C PRO A 8 -13.21 -5.80 -15.11
N LEU A 9 -12.19 -6.15 -14.34
CA LEU A 9 -12.30 -7.22 -13.35
C LEU A 9 -13.21 -6.76 -12.22
N ASN A 10 -14.07 -7.65 -11.76
CA ASN A 10 -14.93 -7.42 -10.59
C ASN A 10 -15.21 -8.75 -9.89
N ALA A 11 -15.86 -8.70 -8.72
CA ALA A 11 -16.22 -9.92 -7.97
C ALA A 11 -17.13 -10.91 -8.75
N GLY A 12 -17.77 -10.44 -9.82
CA GLY A 12 -18.60 -11.22 -10.74
C GLY A 12 -17.85 -11.90 -11.89
N THR A 13 -16.59 -11.57 -12.15
CA THR A 13 -15.85 -12.10 -13.30
C THR A 13 -15.63 -13.63 -13.20
N PRO A 14 -16.07 -14.43 -14.19
CA PRO A 14 -15.85 -15.88 -14.20
C PRO A 14 -14.36 -16.25 -14.12
N GLY A 15 -14.03 -17.30 -13.36
CA GLY A 15 -12.65 -17.76 -13.18
C GLY A 15 -11.88 -17.03 -12.08
N ILE A 16 -12.38 -15.92 -11.54
CA ILE A 16 -11.89 -15.37 -10.27
C ILE A 16 -12.43 -16.28 -9.16
N LEU A 17 -11.53 -17.00 -8.49
CA LEU A 17 -11.88 -17.75 -7.28
C LEU A 17 -12.55 -16.79 -6.30
N ARG A 18 -13.71 -17.18 -5.75
CA ARG A 18 -14.40 -16.35 -4.75
C ARG A 18 -13.83 -16.67 -3.38
N ARG A 19 -13.38 -15.64 -2.65
CA ARG A 19 -13.15 -15.77 -1.20
C ARG A 19 -14.50 -15.56 -0.54
N THR A 20 -14.82 -16.33 0.49
CA THR A 20 -16.08 -16.18 1.24
C THR A 20 -16.20 -14.81 1.91
N ALA A 21 -15.07 -14.21 2.29
CA ALA A 21 -14.97 -12.82 2.76
C ALA A 21 -13.61 -12.22 2.39
N ALA A 22 -13.52 -10.90 2.22
CA ALA A 22 -12.24 -10.20 2.11
C ALA A 22 -11.52 -10.20 3.46
N PRO A 23 -10.18 -10.33 3.51
CA PRO A 23 -9.46 -10.23 4.77
C PRO A 23 -9.58 -8.81 5.34
N ALA A 24 -9.76 -8.67 6.66
CA ALA A 24 -9.71 -7.34 7.26
C ALA A 24 -8.29 -6.73 7.10
N PRO A 25 -8.16 -5.39 7.06
CA PRO A 25 -6.87 -4.74 6.85
C PRO A 25 -5.95 -4.94 8.06
N GLY A 26 -4.77 -5.50 7.81
CA GLY A 26 -3.69 -5.66 8.80
C GLY A 26 -2.36 -5.03 8.39
N ILE A 27 -2.27 -4.58 7.13
CA ILE A 27 -1.06 -4.03 6.54
C ILE A 27 -1.40 -2.69 5.87
N VAL A 28 -0.59 -1.67 6.15
CA VAL A 28 -0.56 -0.43 5.36
C VAL A 28 0.69 -0.45 4.49
N HIS A 29 0.55 -0.15 3.20
CA HIS A 29 1.67 -0.13 2.26
C HIS A 29 1.88 1.27 1.66
N LEU A 30 3.00 1.91 2.03
CA LEU A 30 3.39 3.23 1.51
C LEU A 30 4.22 3.06 0.23
N GLY A 31 3.75 3.68 -0.86
CA GLY A 31 4.36 3.53 -2.19
C GLY A 31 3.64 2.48 -3.04
N PHE A 32 2.36 2.73 -3.32
CA PHE A 32 1.46 1.82 -4.04
C PHE A 32 1.76 1.66 -5.55
N GLY A 33 2.95 1.14 -5.87
CA GLY A 33 3.47 0.98 -7.22
C GLY A 33 3.37 -0.44 -7.79
N ASN A 34 3.93 -0.63 -8.98
CA ASN A 34 3.92 -1.91 -9.70
C ASN A 34 4.66 -3.02 -8.93
N PHE A 35 5.81 -2.70 -8.33
CA PHE A 35 6.60 -3.69 -7.59
C PHE A 35 5.81 -4.25 -6.40
N HIS A 36 5.17 -3.38 -5.61
CA HIS A 36 4.28 -3.79 -4.54
C HIS A 36 3.23 -4.82 -4.99
N ARG A 37 2.51 -4.45 -6.04
CA ARG A 37 1.41 -5.25 -6.60
C ARG A 37 1.90 -6.56 -7.21
N ALA A 38 3.11 -6.61 -7.75
CA ALA A 38 3.70 -7.82 -8.32
C ALA A 38 4.43 -8.71 -7.30
N HIS A 39 4.71 -8.22 -6.09
CA HIS A 39 5.55 -8.94 -5.13
C HIS A 39 4.88 -9.11 -3.76
N GLN A 40 4.86 -8.08 -2.91
CA GLN A 40 4.33 -8.17 -1.53
C GLN A 40 2.87 -8.63 -1.52
N ALA A 41 2.05 -8.11 -2.45
CA ALA A 41 0.65 -8.49 -2.56
C ALA A 41 0.46 -9.96 -2.98
N VAL A 42 1.30 -10.46 -3.91
CA VAL A 42 1.27 -11.86 -4.37
C VAL A 42 1.61 -12.81 -3.23
N TYR A 43 2.67 -12.53 -2.48
CA TYR A 43 3.05 -13.36 -1.33
C TYR A 43 2.05 -13.28 -0.17
N THR A 44 1.45 -12.11 0.06
CA THR A 44 0.38 -11.96 1.06
C THR A 44 -0.85 -12.76 0.65
N GLU A 45 -1.24 -12.75 -0.62
CA GLU A 45 -2.36 -13.58 -1.12
C GLU A 45 -2.09 -15.06 -0.88
N ALA A 46 -0.89 -15.53 -1.23
CA ALA A 46 -0.49 -16.92 -1.02
C ALA A 46 -0.49 -17.30 0.48
N ALA A 47 0.02 -16.43 1.35
CA ALA A 47 0.03 -16.65 2.79
C ALA A 47 -1.40 -16.77 3.36
N ILE A 48 -2.29 -15.83 3.03
CA ILE A 48 -3.70 -15.87 3.44
C ILE A 48 -4.40 -17.10 2.85
N ALA A 49 -4.15 -17.46 1.59
CA ALA A 49 -4.73 -18.65 0.99
C ALA A 49 -4.29 -19.94 1.72
N SER A 50 -3.06 -19.97 2.24
CA SER A 50 -2.51 -21.14 2.93
C SER A 50 -2.91 -21.26 4.41
N ARG A 51 -3.05 -20.14 5.13
CA ARG A 51 -3.26 -20.14 6.60
C ARG A 51 -4.35 -19.20 7.10
N GLY A 52 -5.02 -18.45 6.22
CA GLY A 52 -6.01 -17.44 6.57
C GLY A 52 -5.39 -16.22 7.27
N GLY A 53 -6.26 -15.45 7.93
CA GLY A 53 -5.89 -14.28 8.72
C GLY A 53 -6.21 -12.93 8.06
N ASP A 54 -6.30 -11.91 8.89
CA ASP A 54 -6.70 -10.55 8.52
C ASP A 54 -5.51 -9.72 8.03
N TRP A 55 -4.84 -10.19 6.98
CA TRP A 55 -3.67 -9.52 6.40
C TRP A 55 -4.01 -8.72 5.15
N GLY A 56 -5.22 -8.14 5.10
CA GLY A 56 -5.62 -7.22 4.04
C GLY A 56 -4.68 -6.01 3.98
N ILE A 57 -4.47 -5.48 2.78
CA ILE A 57 -3.54 -4.40 2.50
C ILE A 57 -4.33 -3.14 2.15
N ILE A 58 -4.01 -2.02 2.80
CA ILE A 58 -4.39 -0.67 2.35
C ILE A 58 -3.21 -0.07 1.60
N GLY A 59 -3.40 0.25 0.32
CA GLY A 59 -2.37 0.85 -0.52
C GLY A 59 -2.37 2.38 -0.42
N VAL A 60 -1.21 2.98 -0.19
CA VAL A 60 -1.07 4.45 -0.12
C VAL A 60 -0.18 4.92 -1.27
N SER A 61 -0.77 5.64 -2.22
CA SER A 61 -0.05 6.37 -3.26
C SER A 61 0.37 7.74 -2.72
N SER A 62 1.56 8.21 -3.07
CA SER A 62 2.05 9.50 -2.54
C SER A 62 1.32 10.69 -3.17
N ARG A 63 1.20 10.72 -4.50
CA ARG A 63 0.69 11.91 -5.24
C ARG A 63 -0.32 11.59 -6.34
N SER A 64 -0.18 10.47 -7.05
CA SER A 64 -1.02 10.17 -8.22
C SER A 64 -2.24 9.35 -7.83
N SER A 65 -3.44 9.77 -8.24
CA SER A 65 -4.68 9.01 -8.09
C SER A 65 -4.89 7.97 -9.19
N ALA A 66 -4.15 8.05 -10.31
CA ALA A 66 -4.41 7.22 -11.48
C ALA A 66 -4.49 5.72 -11.16
N ILE A 67 -3.64 5.24 -10.24
CA ILE A 67 -3.65 3.85 -9.82
C ILE A 67 -4.73 3.53 -8.77
N THR A 68 -5.03 4.45 -7.84
CA THR A 68 -6.06 4.23 -6.84
C THR A 68 -7.43 4.19 -7.50
N ASP A 69 -7.68 5.12 -8.43
CA ASP A 69 -8.92 5.22 -9.20
C ASP A 69 -9.11 3.97 -10.06
N ALA A 70 -8.06 3.49 -10.72
CA ALA A 70 -8.10 2.26 -11.52
C ALA A 70 -8.37 1.01 -10.67
N MET A 71 -7.81 0.94 -9.45
CA MET A 71 -8.07 -0.17 -8.54
C MET A 71 -9.51 -0.14 -8.01
N HIS A 72 -10.02 1.02 -7.60
CA HIS A 72 -11.42 1.17 -7.16
C HIS A 72 -12.41 0.82 -8.27
N ALA A 73 -12.13 1.19 -9.52
CA ALA A 73 -12.96 0.83 -10.67
C ALA A 73 -13.04 -0.69 -10.94
N GLN A 74 -12.20 -1.50 -10.30
CA GLN A 74 -12.14 -2.95 -10.47
C GLN A 74 -12.30 -3.72 -9.16
N ASP A 75 -13.01 -3.19 -8.16
CA ASP A 75 -13.18 -3.83 -6.85
C ASP A 75 -11.84 -4.21 -6.18
N MET A 76 -10.80 -3.38 -6.37
CA MET A 76 -9.42 -3.62 -5.95
C MET A 76 -8.74 -4.83 -6.60
N LEU A 77 -9.26 -5.32 -7.73
CA LEU A 77 -8.71 -6.45 -8.48
C LEU A 77 -7.82 -6.00 -9.62
N TYR A 78 -6.77 -6.77 -9.87
CA TYR A 78 -5.85 -6.60 -10.98
C TYR A 78 -5.17 -7.93 -11.30
N THR A 79 -4.59 -8.05 -12.49
CA THR A 79 -3.87 -9.24 -12.91
C THR A 79 -2.37 -9.04 -12.78
N VAL A 80 -1.68 -10.03 -12.21
CA VAL A 80 -0.24 -10.18 -12.28
C VAL A 80 0.07 -11.24 -13.33
N VAL A 81 0.98 -10.90 -14.24
CA VAL A 81 1.47 -11.80 -15.28
C VAL A 81 2.93 -12.14 -14.98
N GLU A 82 3.21 -13.40 -14.68
CA GLU A 82 4.55 -13.95 -14.61
C GLU A 82 4.92 -14.47 -16.00
N ILE A 83 6.04 -14.01 -16.55
CA ILE A 83 6.50 -14.37 -17.89
C ILE A 83 7.84 -15.09 -17.75
N SER A 84 7.92 -16.30 -18.27
CA SER A 84 9.14 -17.12 -18.32
C SER A 84 9.32 -17.75 -19.72
N PRO A 85 10.46 -18.38 -20.03
CA PRO A 85 10.65 -19.10 -21.29
C PRO A 85 9.62 -20.22 -21.54
N GLU A 86 9.06 -20.79 -20.48
CA GLU A 86 8.06 -21.87 -20.53
C GLU A 86 6.63 -21.36 -20.79
N GLY A 87 6.38 -20.06 -20.68
CA GLY A 87 5.09 -19.43 -20.96
C GLY A 87 4.72 -18.32 -19.99
N SER A 88 3.43 -17.98 -19.95
CA SER A 88 2.89 -16.96 -19.05
C SER A 88 1.92 -17.56 -18.05
N LYS A 89 2.04 -17.16 -16.79
CA LYS A 89 1.08 -17.48 -15.72
C LYS A 89 0.37 -16.22 -15.29
N PHE A 90 -0.94 -16.34 -15.05
CA PHE A 90 -1.80 -15.24 -14.65
C PHE A 90 -2.30 -15.50 -13.24
N SER A 91 -2.28 -14.47 -12.40
CA SER A 91 -2.90 -14.52 -11.07
C SER A 91 -3.61 -13.21 -10.77
N THR A 92 -4.61 -13.27 -9.89
CA THR A 92 -5.37 -12.10 -9.45
C THR A 92 -5.28 -12.04 -7.93
N PRO A 93 -4.31 -11.31 -7.36
CA PRO A 93 -4.24 -11.06 -5.93
C PRO A 93 -5.51 -10.35 -5.45
N ARG A 94 -6.03 -10.75 -4.28
CA ARG A 94 -7.29 -10.24 -3.72
C ARG A 94 -7.09 -9.72 -2.30
N VAL A 95 -5.89 -9.20 -2.03
CA VAL A 95 -5.46 -8.76 -0.69
C VAL A 95 -5.68 -7.28 -0.45
N HIS A 96 -5.83 -6.48 -1.50
CA HIS A 96 -6.08 -5.05 -1.35
C HIS A 96 -7.52 -4.82 -0.91
N THR A 97 -7.67 -4.12 0.20
CA THR A 97 -8.98 -3.79 0.80
C THR A 97 -9.40 -2.38 0.46
N ASP A 98 -8.43 -1.48 0.26
CA ASP A 98 -8.64 -0.11 -0.17
C ASP A 98 -7.31 0.49 -0.69
N ALA A 99 -7.36 1.62 -1.38
CA ALA A 99 -6.20 2.44 -1.67
C ALA A 99 -6.56 3.93 -1.77
N PHE A 100 -5.63 4.81 -1.41
CA PHE A 100 -5.86 6.25 -1.45
C PHE A 100 -4.57 7.06 -1.64
N VAL A 101 -4.71 8.37 -1.87
CA VAL A 101 -3.60 9.29 -2.12
C VAL A 101 -3.26 10.09 -0.86
N ALA A 102 -2.05 9.89 -0.33
CA ALA A 102 -1.58 10.56 0.89
C ALA A 102 -1.65 12.09 0.80
N ALA A 103 -1.25 12.68 -0.33
CA ALA A 103 -1.28 14.13 -0.51
C ALA A 103 -2.70 14.74 -0.46
N GLN A 104 -3.74 13.94 -0.73
CA GLN A 104 -5.14 14.37 -0.69
C GLN A 104 -5.77 14.10 0.68
N GLU A 105 -5.34 13.03 1.35
CA GLU A 105 -5.90 12.57 2.62
C GLU A 105 -4.81 12.32 3.69
N PRO A 106 -3.99 13.32 4.07
CA PRO A 106 -2.83 13.08 4.93
C PRO A 106 -3.23 12.65 6.36
N GLN A 107 -4.38 13.11 6.86
CA GLN A 107 -4.91 12.66 8.16
C GLN A 107 -5.35 11.19 8.13
N ARG A 108 -5.78 10.70 6.96
CA ARG A 108 -6.18 9.30 6.81
C ARG A 108 -4.96 8.39 6.88
N VAL A 109 -3.78 8.82 6.42
CA VAL A 109 -2.53 8.06 6.56
C VAL A 109 -2.23 7.79 8.03
N VAL A 110 -2.24 8.84 8.86
CA VAL A 110 -2.06 8.74 10.31
C VAL A 110 -3.10 7.80 10.94
N ALA A 111 -4.37 7.93 10.53
CA ALA A 111 -5.46 7.12 11.07
C ALA A 111 -5.32 5.63 10.74
N VAL A 112 -4.98 5.27 9.49
CA VAL A 112 -4.82 3.86 9.10
C VAL A 112 -3.56 3.24 9.68
N ILE A 113 -2.48 4.01 9.84
CA ILE A 113 -1.25 3.55 10.50
C ILE A 113 -1.50 3.34 12.00
N GLY A 114 -2.25 4.24 12.64
CA GLY A 114 -2.56 4.18 14.07
C GLY A 114 -3.71 3.23 14.44
N ALA A 115 -4.39 2.62 13.48
CA ALA A 115 -5.49 1.70 13.74
C ALA A 115 -5.01 0.44 14.47
N GLU A 116 -5.77 -0.04 15.47
CA GLU A 116 -5.42 -1.24 16.26
C GLU A 116 -5.28 -2.52 15.41
N THR A 117 -5.95 -2.56 14.25
CA THR A 117 -5.88 -3.70 13.32
C THR A 117 -4.58 -3.71 12.50
N THR A 118 -3.95 -2.54 12.32
CA THR A 118 -2.72 -2.38 11.55
C THR A 118 -1.54 -2.87 12.37
N ARG A 119 -0.93 -3.96 11.90
CA ARG A 119 0.21 -4.62 12.56
C ARG A 119 1.52 -4.40 11.81
N ILE A 120 1.44 -4.09 10.52
CA ILE A 120 2.61 -3.88 9.65
C ILE A 120 2.41 -2.62 8.83
N VAL A 121 3.41 -1.75 8.85
CA VAL A 121 3.59 -0.69 7.84
C VAL A 121 4.77 -1.11 6.97
N SER A 122 4.52 -1.27 5.67
CA SER A 122 5.54 -1.67 4.69
C SER A 122 5.72 -0.56 3.67
N LEU A 123 6.92 -0.45 3.09
CA LEU A 123 7.26 0.65 2.19
C LEU A 123 7.95 0.14 0.93
N THR A 124 7.54 0.66 -0.22
CA THR A 124 8.35 0.68 -1.45
C THR A 124 8.44 2.11 -1.94
N VAL A 125 8.94 2.97 -1.06
CA VAL A 125 9.37 4.31 -1.42
C VAL A 125 10.80 4.19 -1.96
N THR A 126 11.08 4.82 -3.10
CA THR A 126 12.45 4.83 -3.66
C THR A 126 13.41 5.48 -2.67
N GLU A 127 14.71 5.44 -2.95
CA GLU A 127 15.77 6.00 -2.10
C GLU A 127 15.47 7.44 -1.66
N ASN A 128 14.85 8.23 -2.55
CA ASN A 128 14.42 9.60 -2.28
C ASN A 128 13.32 9.72 -1.22
N GLY A 129 12.52 8.69 -1.01
CA GLY A 129 11.43 8.67 -0.03
C GLY A 129 11.90 8.51 1.42
N TYR A 130 13.17 8.17 1.65
CA TYR A 130 13.76 8.08 2.99
C TYR A 130 14.31 9.44 3.48
N THR A 131 14.33 10.47 2.63
CA THR A 131 14.91 11.78 2.95
C THR A 131 16.32 11.66 3.55
N TYR A 132 17.09 10.69 3.06
CA TYR A 132 18.41 10.35 3.55
C TYR A 132 19.47 11.25 2.93
N SER A 133 20.43 11.71 3.74
CA SER A 133 21.62 12.44 3.28
C SER A 133 22.82 11.48 3.20
N PRO A 134 23.33 11.17 1.99
CA PRO A 134 24.54 10.37 1.86
C PRO A 134 25.78 11.02 2.48
N ALA A 135 25.81 12.35 2.56
CA ALA A 135 26.92 13.11 3.12
C ALA A 135 27.01 12.98 4.65
N THR A 136 25.88 12.83 5.35
CA THR A 136 25.84 12.73 6.82
C THR A 136 25.49 11.34 7.31
N GLY A 137 25.13 10.41 6.42
CA GLY A 137 24.70 9.07 6.77
C GLY A 137 23.40 9.02 7.58
N SER A 138 22.62 10.10 7.57
CA SER A 138 21.48 10.33 8.47
C SER A 138 20.31 11.00 7.75
N LEU A 139 19.17 11.15 8.42
CA LEU A 139 18.03 11.93 7.93
C LEU A 139 18.49 13.35 7.56
N ASN A 140 18.15 13.79 6.36
CA ASN A 140 18.37 15.17 5.92
C ASN A 140 17.32 16.07 6.58
N VAL A 141 17.60 16.52 7.79
CA VAL A 141 16.71 17.42 8.52
C VAL A 141 16.56 18.78 7.82
N SER A 142 17.46 19.16 6.92
CA SER A 142 17.35 20.43 6.17
C SER A 142 16.39 20.37 4.98
N ASP A 143 15.89 19.17 4.64
CA ASP A 143 14.90 19.00 3.59
C ASP A 143 13.61 19.78 3.93
N PRO A 144 13.05 20.59 3.00
CA PRO A 144 11.85 21.38 3.26
C PRO A 144 10.63 20.56 3.69
N ASP A 145 10.48 19.33 3.19
CA ASP A 145 9.36 18.46 3.58
C ASP A 145 9.61 17.86 4.97
N VAL A 146 10.86 17.57 5.34
CA VAL A 146 11.21 17.16 6.73
C VAL A 146 11.01 18.32 7.71
N GLN A 147 11.42 19.54 7.34
CA GLN A 147 11.18 20.73 8.16
C GLN A 147 9.69 21.02 8.35
N HIS A 148 8.90 20.86 7.28
CA HIS A 148 7.44 20.95 7.36
C HIS A 148 6.89 19.93 8.37
N ASP A 149 7.35 18.70 8.30
CA ASP A 149 6.88 17.62 9.15
C ASP A 149 7.31 17.74 10.62
N LEU A 150 8.43 18.41 10.87
CA LEU A 150 8.90 18.75 12.22
C LEU A 150 8.09 19.89 12.86
N ALA A 151 7.35 20.68 12.06
CA ALA A 151 6.52 21.76 12.60
C ALA A 151 5.30 21.21 13.34
N ASN A 152 5.12 21.64 14.59
CA ASN A 152 4.03 21.16 15.45
C ASN A 152 2.65 21.32 14.79
N GLY A 153 1.92 20.21 14.70
CA GLY A 153 0.54 20.19 14.19
C GLY A 153 0.42 20.10 12.67
N ALA A 154 1.52 20.11 11.92
CA ALA A 154 1.49 19.89 10.47
C ALA A 154 1.06 18.46 10.12
N ALA A 155 0.38 18.30 8.99
CA ALA A 155 0.07 16.99 8.43
C ALA A 155 1.32 16.45 7.70
N PRO A 156 1.71 15.17 7.88
CA PRO A 156 2.96 14.66 7.35
C PRO A 156 2.99 14.68 5.81
N ARG A 157 4.14 15.04 5.24
CA ARG A 157 4.43 15.01 3.79
C ARG A 157 5.44 13.94 3.42
N THR A 158 6.26 13.52 4.38
CA THR A 158 7.25 12.46 4.24
C THR A 158 6.76 11.16 4.87
N PRO A 159 7.16 9.99 4.32
CA PRO A 159 6.81 8.70 4.93
C PRO A 159 7.40 8.49 6.32
N ILE A 160 8.48 9.21 6.67
CA ILE A 160 9.21 9.03 7.95
C ILE A 160 8.57 9.80 9.11
N ALA A 161 7.82 10.86 8.81
CA ALA A 161 7.17 11.69 9.81
C ALA A 161 5.91 11.07 10.42
N ASP A 162 5.41 9.99 9.82
CA ASP A 162 4.16 9.36 10.23
C ASP A 162 4.37 8.52 11.51
N ARG A 163 4.56 9.23 12.63
CA ARG A 163 4.55 8.65 13.96
C ARG A 163 3.10 8.66 14.44
N PRO A 164 2.51 7.51 14.80
CA PRO A 164 1.23 7.53 15.50
C PRO A 164 1.42 8.38 16.75
N ARG A 165 0.60 9.44 16.91
CA ARG A 165 0.51 10.17 18.18
C ARG A 165 -0.06 9.19 19.19
N THR A 166 0.80 8.42 19.85
CA THR A 166 0.40 7.70 21.04
C THR A 166 0.04 8.74 22.08
N SER A 167 -1.26 8.99 22.27
CA SER A 167 -1.72 9.52 23.56
C SER A 167 -1.11 8.62 24.63
N ALA A 168 -0.45 9.21 25.62
CA ALA A 168 0.24 8.53 26.70
C ALA A 168 -0.54 7.31 27.25
N ALA A 169 -0.28 6.13 26.67
CA ALA A 169 -0.65 4.82 27.15
C ALA A 169 0.25 3.87 26.38
N GLY A 170 1.27 3.35 27.08
CA GLY A 170 2.32 2.53 26.49
C GLY A 170 1.74 1.26 25.88
N THR A 171 1.70 1.19 24.56
CA THR A 171 1.67 -0.06 23.81
C THR A 171 2.94 -0.12 22.98
N ASN A 172 3.87 -0.94 23.46
CA ASN A 172 5.07 -1.30 22.73
C ASN A 172 4.66 -2.10 21.47
N PRO A 173 5.21 -1.84 20.28
CA PRO A 173 5.01 -2.74 19.15
C PRO A 173 5.48 -4.16 19.55
N ARG A 174 4.60 -5.14 19.42
CA ARG A 174 4.93 -6.57 19.60
C ARG A 174 5.45 -7.17 18.31
#